data_AF-A0A919YL63-F1
#
_entry.id   AF-A0A919YL63-F1
#
_cell.length_a   1.000
_cell.length_b   1.000
_cell.length_c   1.000
_cell.angle_alpha   90.00
_cell.angle_beta   90.00
_cell.angle_gamma   90.00
#
_symmetry.space_group_name_H-M   'P 1'
#
loop_
_entity.id
_entity.type
_entity.pdbx_description
1 polymer ?
#
loop_
_entity_poly.entity_id
_entity_poly.type
_entity_poly.pdbx_seq_one_letter_code
_entity_poly.pdbx_strand_id
1 'polypeptide(L)'
;MKRKSMFIGLVCFVVAITGIFLFSKNTTTPQKVTLSADYPKYDSLENLVDRADTIIKGKIIGSTYSELNITEKNKSDDEFLNPRGEKDNSTIPYTIFTVEIEKTYKGNAGQKDTIQIKQLGGTIGNTEYVLEDEADAKLEEGKKYVFFLETYPDSPASLLNPIQASYEYDDNDNIISNKQSIQSEQNKINFKMEDLDHIVNRNK
;
A
#
# COMPACT_ATOMS: atom_id res chain seq x y z
N MET A 1 -79.35 -34.27 31.18
CA MET A 1 -78.44 -35.39 31.54
C MET A 1 -78.10 -36.16 30.27
N LYS A 2 -76.80 -36.21 29.90
CA LYS A 2 -76.03 -37.34 29.28
C LYS A 2 -76.65 -38.00 28.01
N ARG A 3 -76.02 -38.11 26.82
CA ARG A 3 -74.62 -38.36 26.40
C ARG A 3 -74.42 -37.80 24.98
N LYS A 4 -73.22 -37.26 24.71
CA LYS A 4 -72.69 -37.07 23.34
C LYS A 4 -71.71 -38.20 23.04
N SER A 5 -71.92 -38.89 21.93
CA SER A 5 -70.95 -39.73 21.19
C SER A 5 -70.54 -38.90 19.96
N MET A 6 -69.38 -38.98 19.32
CA MET A 6 -68.24 -39.89 19.28
C MET A 6 -67.13 -39.09 18.58
N PHE A 7 -65.90 -39.10 19.10
CA PHE A 7 -64.74 -38.48 18.45
C PHE A 7 -64.34 -39.30 17.20
N ILE A 8 -64.21 -38.62 16.06
CA ILE A 8 -63.44 -39.10 14.90
C ILE A 8 -62.24 -38.17 14.80
N GLY A 9 -61.06 -38.71 15.13
CA GLY A 9 -59.79 -38.02 14.98
C GLY A 9 -59.40 -37.95 13.50
N LEU A 10 -59.48 -36.76 12.92
CA LEU A 10 -58.85 -36.42 11.65
C LEU A 10 -57.52 -35.75 11.96
N VAL A 11 -56.42 -36.48 11.77
CA VAL A 11 -55.06 -35.95 11.87
C VAL A 11 -54.79 -35.15 10.60
N CYS A 12 -54.86 -33.82 10.69
CA CYS A 12 -54.40 -32.91 9.64
C CYS A 12 -52.87 -32.92 9.60
N PHE A 13 -52.31 -33.53 8.55
CA PHE A 13 -50.88 -33.46 8.24
C PHE A 13 -50.57 -32.06 7.69
N VAL A 14 -50.01 -31.19 8.53
CA VAL A 14 -49.51 -29.87 8.12
C VAL A 14 -48.24 -30.10 7.30
N VAL A 15 -48.32 -29.87 5.99
CA VAL A 15 -47.15 -29.83 5.11
C VAL A 15 -46.38 -28.56 5.46
N ALA A 16 -45.28 -28.70 6.19
CA ALA A 16 -44.35 -27.64 6.49
C ALA A 16 -43.67 -27.18 5.19
N ILE A 17 -43.98 -25.95 4.77
CA ILE A 17 -43.26 -25.22 3.72
C ILE A 17 -41.85 -24.96 4.25
N THR A 18 -40.92 -25.86 3.95
CA THR A 18 -39.49 -25.60 4.08
C THR A 18 -39.04 -24.94 2.79
N GLY A 19 -39.24 -23.62 2.73
CA GLY A 19 -38.58 -22.78 1.74
C GLY A 19 -37.07 -22.91 1.95
N ILE A 20 -36.42 -23.68 1.09
CA ILE A 20 -34.97 -23.70 0.96
C ILE A 20 -34.58 -22.30 0.46
N PHE A 21 -34.25 -21.41 1.39
CA PHE A 21 -33.49 -20.21 1.09
C PHE A 21 -32.12 -20.67 0.60
N LEU A 22 -32.00 -20.85 -0.71
CA LEU A 22 -30.71 -20.91 -1.39
C LEU A 22 -30.06 -19.54 -1.19
N PHE A 23 -29.30 -19.37 -0.11
CA PHE A 23 -28.26 -18.36 -0.02
C PHE A 23 -27.23 -18.72 -1.09
N SER A 24 -27.48 -18.26 -2.32
CA SER A 24 -26.47 -18.20 -3.36
C SER A 24 -25.40 -17.25 -2.87
N LYS A 25 -24.34 -17.80 -2.26
CA LYS A 25 -23.11 -17.05 -2.03
C LYS A 25 -22.60 -16.68 -3.42
N ASN A 26 -22.88 -15.45 -3.86
CA ASN A 26 -22.21 -14.88 -5.02
C ASN A 26 -20.72 -14.79 -4.66
N THR A 27 -19.97 -15.83 -4.97
CA THR A 27 -18.52 -15.80 -4.95
C THR A 27 -18.09 -15.02 -6.18
N THR A 28 -18.05 -13.70 -6.05
CA THR A 28 -17.43 -12.86 -7.07
C THR A 28 -15.95 -13.21 -7.10
N THR A 29 -15.49 -13.83 -8.18
CA THR A 29 -14.06 -14.18 -8.36
C THR A 29 -13.23 -12.88 -8.33
N PRO A 30 -12.15 -12.80 -7.54
CA PRO A 30 -11.30 -11.62 -7.53
C PRO A 30 -10.73 -11.35 -8.92
N GLN A 31 -10.85 -10.11 -9.40
CA GLN A 31 -10.24 -9.68 -10.65
C GLN A 31 -8.78 -9.30 -10.37
N LYS A 32 -7.84 -9.74 -11.21
CA LYS A 32 -6.43 -9.34 -11.10
C LYS A 32 -6.06 -8.43 -12.27
N VAL A 33 -5.46 -7.29 -11.96
CA VAL A 33 -4.93 -6.32 -12.93
C VAL A 33 -3.44 -6.18 -12.69
N THR A 34 -2.65 -6.37 -13.74
CA THR A 34 -1.20 -6.14 -13.69
C THR A 34 -0.91 -4.68 -14.03
N LEU A 35 -0.11 -4.02 -13.22
CA LEU A 35 0.40 -2.68 -13.42
C LEU A 35 1.87 -2.75 -13.83
N SER A 36 2.33 -1.78 -14.61
CA SER A 36 3.74 -1.62 -14.96
C SER A 36 4.14 -0.18 -14.71
N ALA A 37 5.31 0.04 -14.13
CA ALA A 37 5.82 1.37 -13.82
C ALA A 37 7.35 1.40 -13.88
N ASP A 38 7.90 2.47 -14.44
CA ASP A 38 9.34 2.69 -14.50
C ASP A 38 9.80 3.51 -13.29
N TYR A 39 10.69 2.93 -12.48
CA TYR A 39 11.31 3.62 -11.35
C TYR A 39 12.78 3.96 -11.63
N PRO A 40 13.28 5.11 -11.12
CA PRO A 40 14.71 5.40 -11.11
C PRO A 40 15.50 4.26 -10.45
N LYS A 41 16.68 3.97 -10.98
CA LYS A 41 17.63 3.03 -10.40
C LYS A 41 18.82 3.79 -9.84
N TYR A 42 19.32 3.33 -8.71
CA TYR A 42 20.42 3.95 -7.99
C TYR A 42 21.59 2.97 -7.88
N ASP A 43 22.77 3.42 -8.31
CA ASP A 43 23.99 2.58 -8.32
C ASP A 43 24.72 2.57 -6.98
N SER A 44 24.35 3.45 -6.04
CA SER A 44 25.00 3.58 -4.75
C SER A 44 24.03 4.07 -3.67
N LEU A 45 24.37 3.78 -2.40
CA LEU A 45 23.64 4.33 -1.25
C LEU A 45 23.69 5.86 -1.24
N GLU A 46 24.83 6.44 -1.63
CA GLU A 46 25.01 7.89 -1.69
C GLU A 46 24.03 8.54 -2.68
N ASN A 47 23.89 7.99 -3.88
CA ASN A 47 22.93 8.50 -4.87
C ASN A 47 21.47 8.41 -4.37
N LEU A 48 21.14 7.32 -3.66
CA LEU A 48 19.82 7.13 -3.06
C LEU A 48 19.57 8.14 -1.92
N VAL A 49 20.57 8.35 -1.06
CA VAL A 49 20.51 9.32 0.06
C VAL A 49 20.37 10.74 -0.45
N ASP A 50 21.14 11.12 -1.46
CA ASP A 50 21.14 12.46 -2.02
C ASP A 50 19.78 12.80 -2.62
N ARG A 51 19.17 11.83 -3.34
CA ARG A 51 17.87 11.99 -3.99
C ARG A 51 16.67 12.00 -3.03
N ALA A 52 16.80 11.40 -1.85
CA ALA A 52 15.71 11.33 -0.87
C ALA A 52 15.48 12.70 -0.22
N ASP A 53 14.22 13.14 -0.11
CA ASP A 53 13.88 14.32 0.68
C ASP A 53 13.86 13.99 2.17
N THR A 54 13.37 12.78 2.49
CA THR A 54 13.17 12.31 3.85
C THR A 54 13.69 10.87 3.99
N ILE A 55 14.42 10.61 5.07
CA ILE A 55 14.89 9.27 5.43
C ILE A 55 14.47 9.00 6.86
N ILE A 56 13.68 7.95 7.07
CA ILE A 56 13.14 7.59 8.37
C ILE A 56 13.31 6.10 8.65
N LYS A 57 13.27 5.76 9.94
CA LYS A 57 13.09 4.40 10.45
C LYS A 57 11.77 4.36 11.21
N GLY A 58 10.92 3.38 10.93
CA GLY A 58 9.60 3.31 11.56
C GLY A 58 8.84 2.01 11.31
N LYS A 59 7.69 1.90 11.99
CA LYS A 59 6.80 0.74 11.94
C LYS A 59 5.53 1.05 11.16
N ILE A 60 5.12 0.16 10.27
CA ILE A 60 3.81 0.26 9.62
C ILE A 60 2.74 -0.14 10.62
N ILE A 61 1.85 0.79 10.97
CA ILE A 61 0.79 0.59 11.97
C ILE A 61 -0.60 0.42 11.35
N GLY A 62 -0.73 0.63 10.03
CA GLY A 62 -1.95 0.36 9.29
C GLY A 62 -1.81 0.71 7.82
N SER A 63 -2.75 0.25 7.01
CA SER A 63 -2.86 0.58 5.61
C SER A 63 -4.31 0.87 5.21
N THR A 64 -4.46 1.68 4.18
CA THR A 64 -5.72 1.91 3.47
C THR A 64 -5.47 1.83 1.96
N TYR A 65 -6.53 1.76 1.18
CA TYR A 65 -6.44 1.73 -0.28
C TYR A 65 -7.14 2.95 -0.85
N SER A 66 -6.54 3.57 -1.85
CA SER A 66 -7.08 4.77 -2.48
C SER A 66 -6.69 4.84 -3.94
N GLU A 67 -7.62 5.31 -4.78
CA GLU A 67 -7.31 5.71 -6.15
C GLU A 67 -6.96 7.20 -6.14
N LEU A 68 -5.72 7.52 -6.48
CA LEU A 68 -5.22 8.90 -6.46
C LEU A 68 -5.12 9.43 -7.89
N ASN A 69 -5.69 10.60 -8.13
CA ASN A 69 -5.36 11.37 -9.33
C ASN A 69 -4.01 12.05 -9.10
N ILE A 70 -2.98 11.59 -9.80
CA ILE A 70 -1.62 12.14 -9.73
C ILE A 70 -1.29 13.08 -10.88
N THR A 71 -2.27 13.41 -11.73
CA THR A 71 -2.08 14.39 -12.79
C THR A 71 -1.84 15.76 -12.14
N GLU A 72 -0.92 16.53 -12.71
CA GLU A 72 -0.62 17.86 -12.20
C GLU A 72 -1.91 18.67 -12.15
N LYS A 73 -2.30 19.12 -10.94
CA LYS A 73 -3.38 20.10 -10.72
C LYS A 73 -3.19 21.39 -11.54
N ASN A 74 -2.03 21.56 -12.19
CA ASN A 74 -1.55 22.74 -12.91
C ASN A 74 -1.84 22.73 -14.42
N LYS A 75 -2.69 21.84 -14.95
CA LYS A 75 -3.25 22.10 -16.29
C LYS A 75 -4.13 23.33 -16.18
N SER A 76 -3.60 24.47 -16.64
CA SER A 76 -4.31 25.74 -16.70
C SER A 76 -5.63 25.59 -17.46
N ASP A 77 -6.68 26.27 -17.01
CA ASP A 77 -7.92 26.43 -17.77
C ASP A 77 -7.73 27.33 -19.00
N ASP A 78 -6.56 27.95 -19.13
CA ASP A 78 -6.15 28.72 -20.30
C ASP A 78 -5.97 27.80 -21.52
N GLU A 79 -6.82 27.97 -22.52
CA GLU A 79 -6.81 27.24 -23.80
C GLU A 79 -5.47 27.35 -24.55
N PHE A 80 -4.67 28.39 -24.30
CA PHE A 80 -3.32 28.50 -24.88
C PHE A 80 -2.31 27.57 -24.20
N LEU A 81 -2.43 27.37 -22.89
CA LEU A 81 -1.55 26.50 -22.10
C LEU A 81 -2.06 25.05 -22.05
N ASN A 82 -3.35 24.84 -22.31
CA ASN A 82 -4.00 23.54 -22.44
C ASN A 82 -4.91 23.51 -23.69
N PRO A 83 -4.34 23.46 -24.91
CA PRO A 83 -5.08 23.54 -26.17
C PRO A 83 -6.05 22.37 -26.44
N ARG A 84 -6.04 21.35 -25.58
CA ARG A 84 -7.01 20.24 -25.63
C ARG A 84 -8.10 20.36 -24.56
N GLY A 85 -7.97 21.25 -23.57
CA GLY A 85 -8.95 21.45 -22.48
C GLY A 85 -9.25 20.22 -21.61
N GLU A 86 -8.72 19.04 -21.94
CA GLU A 86 -9.04 17.80 -21.28
C GLU A 86 -8.29 17.67 -19.97
N LYS A 87 -9.05 17.79 -18.88
CA LYS A 87 -8.60 17.41 -17.55
C LYS A 87 -8.55 15.89 -17.50
N ASP A 88 -7.35 15.36 -17.38
CA ASP A 88 -7.15 13.93 -17.18
C ASP A 88 -7.58 13.57 -15.75
N ASN A 89 -8.73 12.91 -15.64
CA ASN A 89 -9.28 12.49 -14.37
C ASN A 89 -8.92 11.04 -14.04
N SER A 90 -7.96 10.44 -14.75
CA SER A 90 -7.49 9.10 -14.44
C SER A 90 -6.93 9.05 -13.03
N THR A 91 -7.28 7.98 -12.32
CA THR A 91 -6.79 7.69 -10.99
C THR A 91 -5.94 6.43 -11.03
N ILE A 92 -4.94 6.38 -10.17
CA ILE A 92 -4.01 5.26 -10.06
C ILE A 92 -4.22 4.61 -8.69
N PRO A 93 -4.32 3.27 -8.62
CA PRO A 93 -4.55 2.56 -7.36
C PRO A 93 -3.28 2.53 -6.51
N TYR A 94 -3.40 2.97 -5.27
CA TYR A 94 -2.32 2.93 -4.28
C TYR A 94 -2.78 2.27 -2.99
N THR A 95 -1.85 1.56 -2.35
CA THR A 95 -1.90 1.22 -0.94
C THR A 95 -1.20 2.32 -0.16
N ILE A 96 -1.90 2.94 0.78
CA ILE A 96 -1.39 4.02 1.63
C ILE A 96 -1.09 3.43 3.01
N PHE A 97 0.18 3.36 3.35
CA PHE A 97 0.65 2.90 4.66
C PHE A 97 0.80 4.08 5.62
N THR A 98 0.30 3.91 6.84
CA THR A 98 0.61 4.82 7.95
C THR A 98 1.79 4.25 8.73
N VAL A 99 2.86 5.03 8.80
CA VAL A 99 4.11 4.67 9.48
C VAL A 99 4.25 5.50 10.74
N GLU A 100 4.41 4.84 11.89
CA GLU A 100 4.85 5.45 13.13
C GLU A 100 6.37 5.63 13.08
N ILE A 101 6.84 6.87 13.21
CA ILE A 101 8.24 7.23 13.04
C ILE A 101 9.01 7.00 14.35
N GLU A 102 9.97 6.08 14.31
CA GLU A 102 10.88 5.82 15.44
C GLU A 102 12.06 6.81 15.44
N LYS A 103 12.57 7.16 14.26
CA LYS A 103 13.69 8.11 14.09
C LYS A 103 13.73 8.68 12.67
N THR A 104 14.15 9.94 12.56
CA THR A 104 14.40 10.64 11.29
C THR A 104 15.89 10.90 11.13
N TYR A 105 16.41 10.65 9.92
CA TYR A 105 17.82 10.78 9.56
C TYR A 105 18.06 11.87 8.50
N LYS A 106 17.05 12.17 7.68
CA LYS A 106 17.03 13.29 6.72
C LYS A 106 15.60 13.82 6.62
N GLY A 107 15.45 15.13 6.40
CA GLY A 107 14.14 15.80 6.33
C GLY A 107 13.61 16.24 7.70
N ASN A 108 12.40 16.80 7.70
CA ASN A 108 11.81 17.49 8.87
C ASN A 108 10.72 16.68 9.59
N ALA A 109 10.72 15.35 9.48
CA ALA A 109 9.77 14.53 10.22
C ALA A 109 10.19 14.38 11.69
N GLY A 110 9.29 14.63 12.64
CA GLY A 110 9.57 14.52 14.08
C GLY A 110 9.51 13.08 14.58
N GLN A 111 10.14 12.83 15.74
CA GLN A 111 10.06 11.53 16.41
C GLN A 111 8.66 11.30 17.00
N LYS A 112 8.10 10.09 16.84
CA LYS A 112 6.73 9.71 17.23
C LYS A 112 5.60 10.37 16.43
N ASP A 113 5.93 11.10 15.37
CA ASP A 113 4.95 11.50 14.37
C ASP A 113 4.56 10.29 13.50
N THR A 114 3.49 10.47 12.72
CA THR A 114 3.16 9.52 11.65
C THR A 114 3.40 10.16 10.28
N ILE A 115 3.76 9.34 9.31
CA ILE A 115 3.82 9.72 7.90
C ILE A 115 3.02 8.72 7.06
N GLN A 116 2.40 9.21 6.00
CA GLN A 116 1.76 8.38 5.00
C GLN A 116 2.71 8.10 3.84
N ILE A 117 2.86 6.82 3.49
CA ILE A 117 3.67 6.37 2.36
C ILE A 117 2.75 5.64 1.39
N LYS A 118 2.78 6.00 0.10
CA LYS A 118 2.02 5.30 -0.95
C LYS A 118 2.90 4.29 -1.69
N GLN A 119 2.34 3.11 -1.96
CA GLN A 119 2.90 2.08 -2.84
C GLN A 119 1.88 1.75 -3.92
N LEU A 120 2.32 1.70 -5.18
CA LEU A 120 1.47 1.37 -6.33
C LEU A 120 0.87 -0.03 -6.18
N GLY A 121 -0.42 -0.16 -6.48
CA GLY A 121 -1.16 -1.43 -6.37
C GLY A 121 -1.94 -1.57 -5.05
N GLY A 122 -2.35 -2.81 -4.76
CA GLY A 122 -3.21 -3.14 -3.61
C GLY A 122 -4.57 -3.67 -4.04
N THR A 123 -5.53 -3.72 -3.12
CA THR A 123 -6.86 -4.28 -3.38
C THR A 123 -7.93 -3.22 -3.20
N ILE A 124 -8.70 -2.96 -4.27
CA ILE A 124 -9.82 -2.01 -4.25
C ILE A 124 -11.09 -2.76 -4.67
N GLY A 125 -12.05 -2.83 -3.75
CA GLY A 125 -13.26 -3.65 -3.95
C GLY A 125 -12.91 -5.13 -4.11
N ASN A 126 -13.20 -5.68 -5.29
CA ASN A 126 -12.89 -7.08 -5.65
C ASN A 126 -11.75 -7.20 -6.68
N THR A 127 -11.00 -6.11 -6.88
CA THR A 127 -9.89 -6.05 -7.84
C THR A 127 -8.56 -5.95 -7.11
N GLU A 128 -7.66 -6.89 -7.40
CA GLU A 128 -6.28 -6.88 -6.96
C GLU A 128 -5.40 -6.28 -8.07
N TYR A 129 -4.69 -5.21 -7.73
CA TYR A 129 -3.72 -4.55 -8.60
C TYR A 129 -2.31 -4.96 -8.16
N VAL A 130 -1.61 -5.64 -9.05
CA VAL A 130 -0.27 -6.20 -8.77
C VAL A 130 0.73 -5.57 -9.72
N LEU A 131 1.84 -5.09 -9.17
CA LEU A 131 2.93 -4.54 -9.96
C LEU A 131 3.73 -5.67 -10.61
N GLU A 132 3.97 -5.54 -11.92
CA GLU A 132 4.81 -6.43 -12.72
C GLU A 132 6.23 -6.46 -12.13
N ASP A 133 6.85 -7.64 -12.11
CA ASP A 133 8.23 -7.87 -11.67
C ASP A 133 8.60 -7.43 -10.23
N GLU A 134 7.64 -7.02 -9.42
CA GLU A 134 7.87 -6.47 -8.07
C GLU A 134 7.05 -7.15 -6.96
N ALA A 135 6.71 -8.43 -7.13
CA ALA A 135 5.97 -9.19 -6.10
C ALA A 135 6.67 -9.18 -4.72
N ASP A 136 8.01 -9.14 -4.71
CA ASP A 136 8.82 -9.09 -3.49
C ASP A 136 8.98 -7.67 -2.93
N ALA A 137 8.51 -6.63 -3.64
CA ALA A 137 8.64 -5.25 -3.20
C ALA A 137 7.56 -4.83 -2.18
N LYS A 138 6.60 -5.69 -1.86
CA LYS A 138 5.43 -5.37 -1.03
C LYS A 138 5.80 -4.93 0.39
N LEU A 139 5.17 -3.88 0.88
CA LEU A 139 5.22 -3.48 2.29
C LEU A 139 4.11 -4.18 3.09
N GLU A 140 4.39 -4.46 4.36
CA GLU A 140 3.50 -5.23 5.23
C GLU A 140 3.22 -4.51 6.55
N GLU A 141 1.95 -4.52 6.97
CA GLU A 141 1.56 -4.02 8.29
C GLU A 141 2.24 -4.79 9.42
N GLY A 142 2.55 -4.08 10.51
CA GLY A 142 3.22 -4.62 11.68
C GLY A 142 4.74 -4.77 11.52
N LYS A 143 5.27 -4.68 10.29
CA LYS A 143 6.70 -4.73 10.01
C LYS A 143 7.35 -3.36 10.14
N LYS A 144 8.68 -3.39 10.30
CA LYS A 144 9.52 -2.23 10.52
C LYS A 144 10.47 -2.04 9.35
N TYR A 145 10.61 -0.81 8.87
CA TYR A 145 11.49 -0.51 7.75
C TYR A 145 12.26 0.80 7.91
N VAL A 146 13.44 0.84 7.29
CA VAL A 146 14.08 2.09 6.89
C VAL A 146 13.52 2.47 5.52
N PHE A 147 13.10 3.73 5.37
CA PHE A 147 12.49 4.27 4.17
C PHE A 147 13.29 5.43 3.59
N PHE A 148 13.52 5.42 2.28
CA PHE A 148 14.09 6.52 1.51
C PHE A 148 12.99 7.13 0.63
N LEU A 149 12.58 8.35 0.97
CA LEU A 149 11.31 8.92 0.51
C LEU A 149 11.49 10.20 -0.30
N GLU A 150 10.67 10.31 -1.35
CA GLU A 150 10.33 11.58 -1.97
C GLU A 150 9.01 12.09 -1.37
N THR A 151 8.95 13.39 -1.09
CA THR A 151 7.83 14.03 -0.40
C THR A 151 7.16 15.08 -1.29
N TYR A 152 5.84 15.20 -1.17
CA TYR A 152 5.05 16.17 -1.93
C TYR A 152 4.11 16.93 -0.98
N PRO A 153 3.79 18.22 -1.24
CA PRO A 153 2.95 19.02 -0.34
C PRO A 153 1.54 18.45 -0.10
N ASP A 154 0.93 17.86 -1.14
CA ASP A 154 -0.48 17.46 -1.16
C ASP A 154 -0.68 15.94 -1.37
N SER A 155 0.35 15.11 -1.13
CA SER A 155 0.28 13.68 -1.41
C SER A 155 1.10 12.86 -0.42
N PRO A 156 0.69 11.62 -0.08
CA PRO A 156 1.55 10.69 0.64
C PRO A 156 2.93 10.56 -0.02
N ALA A 157 3.96 10.37 0.80
CA ALA A 157 5.32 10.20 0.34
C ALA A 157 5.47 8.95 -0.54
N SER A 158 6.35 9.01 -1.53
CA SER A 158 6.67 7.86 -2.40
C SER A 158 8.00 7.25 -1.96
N LEU A 159 8.11 5.92 -2.06
CA LEU A 159 9.42 5.27 -2.15
C LEU A 159 10.12 5.78 -3.43
N LEU A 160 11.41 6.12 -3.33
CA LEU A 160 12.20 6.47 -4.52
C LEU A 160 12.27 5.34 -5.54
N ASN A 161 12.26 4.10 -5.05
CA ASN A 161 12.21 2.87 -5.82
C ASN A 161 11.67 1.75 -4.89
N PRO A 162 10.62 1.00 -5.25
CA PRO A 162 10.03 0.01 -4.35
C PRO A 162 10.99 -1.11 -3.92
N ILE A 163 11.99 -1.41 -4.75
CA ILE A 163 13.00 -2.45 -4.50
C ILE A 163 14.20 -1.91 -3.71
N GLN A 164 14.71 -0.71 -4.05
CA GLN A 164 15.96 -0.17 -3.47
C GLN A 164 15.74 0.73 -2.25
N ALA A 165 14.54 1.30 -2.07
CA ALA A 165 14.29 2.38 -1.12
C ALA A 165 13.62 1.94 0.19
N SER A 166 13.51 0.64 0.44
CA SER A 166 13.01 0.11 1.71
C SER A 166 13.79 -1.11 2.19
N TYR A 167 14.08 -1.16 3.49
CA TYR A 167 14.86 -2.25 4.12
C TYR A 167 14.16 -2.68 5.42
N GLU A 168 13.77 -3.95 5.52
CA GLU A 168 13.11 -4.48 6.73
C GLU A 168 14.15 -4.74 7.82
N TYR A 169 13.84 -4.36 9.06
CA TYR A 169 14.71 -4.60 10.21
C TYR A 169 13.96 -5.23 11.39
N ASP A 170 14.70 -5.95 12.24
CA ASP A 170 14.17 -6.57 13.46
C ASP A 170 14.24 -5.64 14.69
N ASP A 171 13.78 -6.12 15.85
CA ASP A 171 13.82 -5.34 17.09
C ASP A 171 15.24 -5.05 17.62
N ASN A 172 16.26 -5.71 17.06
CA ASN A 172 17.67 -5.50 17.39
C ASN A 172 18.38 -4.63 16.33
N ASP A 173 17.62 -3.96 15.45
CA ASP A 173 18.14 -3.11 14.38
C ASP A 173 18.99 -3.85 13.32
N ASN A 174 18.83 -5.17 13.19
CA ASN A 174 19.45 -5.93 12.10
C ASN A 174 18.58 -5.86 10.84
N ILE A 175 19.20 -5.64 9.67
CA ILE A 175 18.51 -5.77 8.39
C ILE A 175 18.22 -7.24 8.10
N ILE A 176 16.94 -7.60 8.05
CA ILE A 176 16.48 -8.99 7.85
C ILE A 176 15.95 -9.26 6.45
N SER A 177 15.62 -8.21 5.70
CA SER A 177 15.27 -8.33 4.29
C SER A 177 15.71 -7.09 3.50
N ASN A 178 16.38 -7.33 2.37
CA ASN A 178 16.48 -6.36 1.29
C ASN A 178 15.80 -6.97 0.05
N LYS A 179 14.97 -6.18 -0.62
CA LYS A 179 14.13 -6.64 -1.73
C LYS A 179 14.89 -6.74 -3.05
N GLN A 180 16.21 -6.52 -3.01
CA GLN A 180 17.09 -6.36 -4.17
C GLN A 180 17.58 -7.70 -4.76
N SER A 181 17.03 -8.83 -4.32
CA SER A 181 17.37 -10.18 -4.79
C SER A 181 17.17 -10.38 -6.30
N ILE A 182 16.31 -9.57 -6.93
CA ILE A 182 15.98 -9.64 -8.36
C ILE A 182 16.90 -8.70 -9.19
N GLN A 183 17.70 -7.85 -8.55
CA GLN A 183 18.57 -6.92 -9.25
C GLN A 183 19.92 -7.55 -9.63
N SER A 184 20.47 -7.11 -10.76
CA SER A 184 21.86 -7.43 -11.12
C SER A 184 22.81 -6.96 -10.03
N GLU A 185 23.86 -7.73 -9.73
CA GLU A 185 24.87 -7.44 -8.69
C GLU A 185 25.44 -6.01 -8.76
N GLN A 186 25.52 -5.41 -9.95
CA GLN A 186 26.00 -4.03 -10.15
C GLN A 186 25.09 -2.94 -9.57
N ASN A 187 23.80 -3.22 -9.39
CA ASN A 187 22.78 -2.27 -8.94
C ASN A 187 22.36 -2.51 -7.48
N LYS A 188 23.00 -3.48 -6.82
CA LYS A 188 22.67 -3.85 -5.45
C LYS A 188 23.34 -2.89 -4.48
N ILE A 189 22.52 -2.17 -3.72
CA ILE A 189 22.95 -1.28 -2.66
C ILE A 189 23.12 -2.08 -1.38
N ASN A 190 24.39 -2.25 -0.96
CA ASN A 190 24.72 -2.85 0.32
C ASN A 190 24.51 -1.83 1.46
N PHE A 191 23.29 -1.77 1.96
CA PHE A 191 22.92 -0.90 3.08
C PHE A 191 23.07 -1.62 4.42
N LYS A 192 23.62 -0.91 5.41
CA LYS A 192 23.69 -1.34 6.80
C LYS A 192 23.14 -0.25 7.72
N MET A 193 22.71 -0.65 8.91
CA MET A 193 22.12 0.29 9.88
C MET A 193 23.11 1.38 10.29
N GLU A 194 24.41 1.09 10.37
CA GLU A 194 25.46 2.06 10.71
C GLU A 194 25.60 3.18 9.67
N ASP A 195 25.20 2.93 8.42
CA ASP A 195 25.25 3.94 7.37
C ASP A 195 24.32 5.13 7.69
N LEU A 196 23.26 4.90 8.48
CA LEU A 196 22.32 5.95 8.88
C LEU A 196 22.95 7.02 9.79
N ASP A 197 23.92 6.64 10.62
CA ASP A 197 24.62 7.59 11.49
C ASP A 197 25.51 8.54 10.68
N HIS A 198 26.03 8.08 9.53
CA HIS A 198 26.79 8.92 8.61
C HIS A 198 25.90 9.94 7.88
N ILE A 199 24.63 9.63 7.62
CA ILE A 199 23.67 10.54 6.96
C ILE A 199 23.40 11.77 7.85
N VAL A 200 23.16 11.55 9.15
CA VAL A 200 22.86 12.64 10.10
C VAL A 200 24.00 13.64 10.20
N ASN A 201 25.24 13.16 10.12
CA ASN A 201 26.43 14.01 10.23
C ASN A 201 26.71 14.85 8.97
N ARG A 202 26.16 14.49 7.80
CA ARG A 202 26.27 15.31 6.58
C ARG A 202 25.28 16.47 6.54
N ASN A 203 24.15 16.34 7.25
CA ASN A 203 23.05 17.30 7.21
C ASN A 203 23.07 18.32 8.38
N LYS A 204 24.12 18.30 9.21
CA LYS A 204 24.38 19.30 10.26
C LYS A 204 25.36 20.35 9.74
#